data_AF-A0A7X2XHF9-F1
#
_entry.id   AF-A0A7X2XHF9-F1
#
_cell.length_a   1.000
_cell.length_b   1.000
_cell.length_c   1.000
_cell.angle_alpha   90.00
_cell.angle_beta   90.00
_cell.angle_gamma   90.00
#
_symmetry.space_group_name_H-M   'P 1'
#
loop_
_entity.id
_entity.type
_entity.pdbx_description
1 polymer ?
#
loop_
_entity_poly.entity_id
_entity_poly.type
_entity_poly.pdbx_seq_one_letter_code
_entity_poly.pdbx_strand_id
1 'polypeptide(L)'
;MRSIIKVLTCVLLALVVFVPIRTSWAHEYTPAEKKMIDAAYRDAHWTTVAAAACIGAYSPENAPEFGYLRDYGWKIVPHKVKKGKLEANFIVAKNKNRRGRDVYIVAFRGSASKSDWTVNLNTDKVPYGGRSLEEFIEYAGHSEKDKTVPMVHKGFNDYVNTVLETMVDTNDDGIDEVLFNEILANTDTRVLLTGHSLGGAVATLLAERLVSMGIDKDRVPVITFGAPAIGNAAFAEVYGDKIDLRRITNNADPVPGSLQTFFGGYKQFGKHHKYNLSRKLSDFQHDMGMYFDYSMREYYAALDKAEAAGVREKLPMQKLEGTEPLVAVWIGSSLEVDKRDYVPDIKRFIMNEYQMMLPRYVIVDTETKLYDDSVYAMEKFYQKARELGADYILIAEIDGRVLNDREKWYINMNQSVFTVDGRLITMNSFARFVSPVSGNIQATTFVLEQSREELKKHLTFVRLDQHASPRRL
;
A
#
# COMPACT_ATOMS: atom_id res chain seq x y z
N MET A 1 68.80 -13.86 -31.33
CA MET A 1 67.80 -12.91 -30.79
C MET A 1 66.46 -12.84 -31.53
N ARG A 2 66.29 -13.38 -32.75
CA ARG A 2 64.97 -13.38 -33.46
C ARG A 2 64.09 -14.63 -33.25
N SER A 3 64.60 -15.69 -32.60
CA SER A 3 63.82 -16.92 -32.34
C SER A 3 63.13 -16.95 -30.97
N ILE A 4 63.70 -16.28 -29.96
CA ILE A 4 63.15 -16.24 -28.58
C ILE A 4 61.92 -15.32 -28.50
N ILE A 5 61.84 -14.29 -29.35
CA ILE A 5 60.71 -13.35 -29.37
C ILE A 5 59.44 -14.01 -29.92
N LYS A 6 59.53 -14.91 -30.92
CA LYS A 6 58.35 -15.60 -31.46
C LYS A 6 57.72 -16.62 -30.50
N VAL A 7 58.52 -17.23 -29.63
CA VAL A 7 58.02 -18.19 -28.62
C VAL A 7 57.33 -17.45 -27.47
N LEU A 8 57.83 -16.28 -27.05
CA LEU A 8 57.14 -15.46 -26.04
C LEU A 8 55.83 -14.85 -26.56
N THR A 9 55.73 -14.49 -27.84
CA THR A 9 54.47 -13.96 -28.40
C THR A 9 53.39 -15.06 -28.49
N CYS A 10 53.75 -16.33 -28.73
CA CYS A 10 52.78 -17.43 -28.77
C CYS A 10 52.32 -17.87 -27.38
N VAL A 11 53.17 -17.77 -26.35
CA VAL A 11 52.79 -18.10 -24.96
C VAL A 11 51.93 -17.01 -24.31
N LEU A 12 52.12 -15.73 -24.68
CA LEU A 12 51.25 -14.63 -24.23
C LEU A 12 49.89 -14.58 -24.95
N LEU A 13 49.79 -15.09 -26.18
CA LEU A 13 48.50 -15.23 -26.90
C LEU A 13 47.69 -16.47 -26.50
N ALA A 14 48.31 -17.47 -25.85
CA ALA A 14 47.62 -18.64 -25.30
C ALA A 14 47.10 -18.43 -23.86
N LEU A 15 47.43 -17.29 -23.22
CA LEU A 15 47.00 -16.94 -21.86
C LEU A 15 45.90 -15.88 -21.81
N VAL A 16 45.36 -15.47 -22.97
CA VAL A 16 44.18 -14.61 -23.07
C VAL A 16 43.04 -15.47 -23.65
N VAL A 17 41.92 -15.48 -22.94
CA VAL A 17 40.65 -16.18 -23.26
C VAL A 17 40.53 -17.64 -22.81
N PHE A 18 40.61 -17.85 -21.51
CA PHE A 18 39.55 -18.59 -20.80
C PHE A 18 39.32 -17.89 -19.46
N VAL A 19 38.89 -16.62 -19.52
CA VAL A 19 38.00 -16.13 -18.47
C VAL A 19 36.73 -16.94 -18.70
N PRO A 20 36.32 -17.86 -17.81
CA PRO A 20 34.98 -18.39 -17.93
C PRO A 20 34.10 -17.15 -17.89
N ILE A 21 33.43 -16.87 -19.00
CA ILE A 21 32.25 -16.04 -19.01
C ILE A 21 31.47 -16.63 -17.84
N ARG A 22 31.39 -15.89 -16.72
CA ARG A 22 30.38 -16.16 -15.72
C ARG A 22 29.10 -15.93 -16.50
N THR A 23 28.63 -16.99 -17.16
CA THR A 23 27.20 -17.18 -17.34
C THR A 23 26.67 -16.87 -15.96
N SER A 24 25.94 -15.77 -15.85
CA SER A 24 25.19 -15.49 -14.64
C SER A 24 24.27 -16.69 -14.50
N TRP A 25 24.71 -17.69 -13.74
CA TRP A 25 23.85 -18.75 -13.28
C TRP A 25 22.75 -18.00 -12.56
N ALA A 26 21.59 -17.86 -13.21
CA ALA A 26 20.41 -17.34 -12.56
C ALA A 26 20.28 -18.19 -11.29
N HIS A 27 20.36 -17.55 -10.13
CA HIS A 27 20.34 -18.26 -8.87
C HIS A 27 19.08 -19.12 -8.83
N GLU A 28 19.24 -20.44 -8.90
CA GLU A 28 18.11 -21.36 -8.86
C GLU A 28 17.61 -21.45 -7.43
N TYR A 29 16.48 -20.80 -7.17
CA TYR A 29 15.84 -20.83 -5.87
C TYR A 29 15.28 -22.22 -5.58
N THR A 30 15.64 -22.75 -4.41
CA THR A 30 15.06 -23.98 -3.86
C THR A 30 13.56 -23.81 -3.58
N PRO A 31 12.78 -24.91 -3.48
CA PRO A 31 11.36 -24.83 -3.10
C PRO A 31 11.10 -24.12 -1.76
N ALA A 32 12.01 -24.28 -0.80
CA ALA A 32 11.91 -23.61 0.50
C ALA A 32 12.11 -22.09 0.38
N GLU A 33 13.11 -21.65 -0.39
CA GLU A 33 13.35 -20.23 -0.67
C GLU A 33 12.18 -19.61 -1.42
N LYS A 34 11.64 -20.31 -2.43
CA LYS A 34 10.44 -19.86 -3.16
C LYS A 34 9.24 -19.66 -2.23
N LYS A 35 9.03 -20.57 -1.27
CA LYS A 35 7.96 -20.43 -0.26
C LYS A 35 8.17 -19.21 0.64
N MET A 36 9.41 -18.95 1.07
CA MET A 36 9.74 -17.77 1.87
C MET A 36 9.57 -16.46 1.07
N ILE A 37 9.97 -16.47 -0.20
CA ILE A 37 9.80 -15.33 -1.11
C ILE A 37 8.31 -15.06 -1.36
N ASP A 38 7.49 -16.09 -1.57
CA ASP A 38 6.04 -15.91 -1.70
C ASP A 38 5.43 -15.33 -0.42
N ALA A 39 5.85 -15.81 0.75
CA ALA A 39 5.38 -15.29 2.03
C ALA A 39 5.74 -13.82 2.20
N ALA A 40 7.00 -13.43 1.93
CA ALA A 40 7.44 -12.05 2.01
C ALA A 40 6.69 -11.13 1.02
N TYR A 41 6.44 -11.60 -0.20
CA TYR A 41 5.61 -10.89 -1.17
C TYR A 41 4.18 -10.68 -0.65
N ARG A 42 3.54 -11.73 -0.11
CA ARG A 42 2.17 -11.63 0.43
C ARG A 42 2.10 -10.68 1.62
N ASP A 43 3.10 -10.71 2.50
CA ASP A 43 3.19 -9.78 3.64
C ASP A 43 3.30 -8.33 3.16
N ALA A 44 4.18 -8.05 2.20
CA ALA A 44 4.37 -6.71 1.65
C ALA A 44 3.11 -6.22 0.91
N HIS A 45 2.51 -7.08 0.08
CA HIS A 45 1.25 -6.82 -0.62
C HIS A 45 0.11 -6.46 0.33
N TRP A 46 -0.20 -7.32 1.31
CA TRP A 46 -1.27 -7.03 2.27
C TRP A 46 -0.96 -5.84 3.18
N THR A 47 0.32 -5.55 3.43
CA THR A 47 0.72 -4.32 4.14
C THR A 47 0.41 -3.08 3.30
N THR A 48 0.67 -3.09 1.99
CA THR A 48 0.32 -1.99 1.08
C THR A 48 -1.19 -1.79 0.98
N VAL A 49 -1.96 -2.88 0.84
CA VAL A 49 -3.44 -2.84 0.85
C VAL A 49 -3.97 -2.25 2.16
N ALA A 50 -3.42 -2.70 3.30
CA ALA A 50 -3.79 -2.18 4.61
C ALA A 50 -3.47 -0.68 4.74
N ALA A 51 -2.32 -0.23 4.22
CA ALA A 51 -1.94 1.18 4.23
C ALA A 51 -2.88 2.04 3.38
N ALA A 52 -3.24 1.58 2.17
CA ALA A 52 -4.20 2.25 1.29
C ALA A 52 -5.59 2.37 1.96
N ALA A 53 -6.08 1.28 2.56
CA ALA A 53 -7.36 1.28 3.27
C ALA A 53 -7.35 2.24 4.48
N CYS A 54 -6.25 2.29 5.23
CA CYS A 54 -6.08 3.23 6.33
C CYS A 54 -6.06 4.70 5.89
N ILE A 55 -5.38 5.02 4.79
CA ILE A 55 -5.39 6.38 4.23
C ILE A 55 -6.81 6.78 3.87
N GLY A 56 -7.51 5.94 3.10
CA GLY A 56 -8.85 6.30 2.65
C GLY A 56 -9.85 6.42 3.80
N ALA A 57 -9.66 5.68 4.90
CA ALA A 57 -10.47 5.82 6.11
C ALA A 57 -10.41 7.23 6.75
N TYR A 58 -9.37 8.04 6.49
CA TYR A 58 -9.31 9.43 6.97
C TYR A 58 -10.19 10.40 6.19
N SER A 59 -10.46 10.13 4.91
CA SER A 59 -11.30 10.98 4.07
C SER A 59 -12.14 10.15 3.07
N PRO A 60 -13.09 9.31 3.54
CA PRO A 60 -13.82 8.36 2.69
C PRO A 60 -14.50 8.94 1.45
N GLU A 61 -14.98 10.18 1.55
CA GLU A 61 -15.70 10.91 0.50
C GLU A 61 -14.78 11.34 -0.67
N ASN A 62 -13.50 11.57 -0.39
CA ASN A 62 -12.57 12.23 -1.33
C ASN A 62 -11.24 11.47 -1.49
N ALA A 63 -11.15 10.23 -1.01
CA ALA A 63 -9.93 9.44 -1.02
C ALA A 63 -9.72 8.75 -2.38
N PRO A 64 -8.71 9.13 -3.17
CA PRO A 64 -8.39 8.47 -4.44
C PRO A 64 -7.93 7.02 -4.21
N GLU A 65 -7.42 6.70 -3.02
CA GLU A 65 -7.07 5.34 -2.63
C GLU A 65 -8.31 4.43 -2.60
N PHE A 66 -9.49 4.98 -2.34
CA PHE A 66 -10.74 4.24 -2.48
C PHE A 66 -11.17 4.09 -3.94
N GLY A 67 -10.90 5.08 -4.79
CA GLY A 67 -11.02 4.92 -6.25
C GLY A 67 -10.17 3.73 -6.70
N TYR A 68 -8.88 3.77 -6.35
CA TYR A 68 -7.92 2.71 -6.64
C TYR A 68 -8.36 1.34 -6.13
N LEU A 69 -8.72 1.21 -4.84
CA LEU A 69 -9.22 -0.06 -4.31
C LEU A 69 -10.50 -0.52 -5.03
N ARG A 70 -11.43 0.39 -5.38
CA ARG A 70 -12.65 0.05 -6.14
C ARG A 70 -12.33 -0.47 -7.53
N ASP A 71 -11.35 0.09 -8.22
CA ASP A 71 -10.95 -0.39 -9.56
C ASP A 71 -10.44 -1.83 -9.52
N TYR A 72 -9.89 -2.26 -8.38
CA TYR A 72 -9.46 -3.64 -8.12
C TYR A 72 -10.57 -4.50 -7.51
N GLY A 73 -11.81 -4.05 -7.59
CA GLY A 73 -13.01 -4.81 -7.24
C GLY A 73 -13.42 -4.74 -5.77
N TRP A 74 -12.79 -3.87 -4.97
CA TRP A 74 -13.22 -3.67 -3.58
C TRP A 74 -14.49 -2.82 -3.53
N LYS A 75 -15.56 -3.39 -2.97
CA LYS A 75 -16.73 -2.60 -2.56
C LYS A 75 -16.45 -2.00 -1.20
N ILE A 76 -16.47 -0.67 -1.07
CA ILE A 76 -16.05 0.03 0.13
C ILE A 76 -17.23 0.83 0.70
N VAL A 77 -17.61 0.52 1.93
CA VAL A 77 -18.67 1.19 2.67
C VAL A 77 -18.06 1.88 3.90
N PRO A 78 -18.12 3.22 4.00
CA PRO A 78 -17.70 3.93 5.20
C PRO A 78 -18.80 3.93 6.26
N HIS A 79 -18.40 3.81 7.52
CA HIS A 79 -19.31 3.80 8.67
C HIS A 79 -18.89 4.84 9.70
N LYS A 80 -19.91 5.51 10.25
CA LYS A 80 -19.76 6.49 11.31
C LYS A 80 -20.78 6.21 12.40
N VAL A 81 -20.29 5.80 13.57
CA VAL A 81 -21.11 5.43 14.72
C VAL A 81 -20.86 6.41 15.85
N LYS A 82 -21.94 6.91 16.47
CA LYS A 82 -21.87 7.79 17.64
C LYS A 82 -22.54 7.15 18.84
N LYS A 83 -21.80 7.02 19.94
CA LYS A 83 -22.33 6.60 21.25
C LYS A 83 -21.89 7.58 22.32
N GLY A 84 -22.80 8.48 22.72
CA GLY A 84 -22.48 9.57 23.65
C GLY A 84 -21.42 10.52 23.06
N LYS A 85 -20.26 10.63 23.74
CA LYS A 85 -19.12 11.45 23.28
C LYS A 85 -18.15 10.69 22.36
N LEU A 86 -18.29 9.37 22.26
CA LEU A 86 -17.43 8.54 21.44
C LEU A 86 -17.96 8.51 20.01
N GLU A 87 -17.08 8.78 19.05
CA GLU A 87 -17.35 8.67 17.62
C GLU A 87 -16.40 7.64 17.02
N ALA A 88 -16.96 6.51 16.57
CA ALA A 88 -16.23 5.48 15.83
C ALA A 88 -16.37 5.74 14.33
N ASN A 89 -15.23 5.75 13.64
CA ASN A 89 -15.12 5.96 12.20
C ASN A 89 -14.27 4.83 11.62
N PHE A 90 -14.85 4.04 10.72
CA PHE A 90 -14.15 2.93 10.08
C PHE A 90 -14.77 2.67 8.71
N ILE A 91 -14.08 1.89 7.89
CA ILE A 91 -14.59 1.44 6.60
C ILE A 91 -14.58 -0.08 6.56
N VAL A 92 -15.53 -0.65 5.82
CA VAL A 92 -15.59 -2.06 5.49
C VAL A 92 -15.42 -2.17 3.98
N ALA A 93 -14.36 -2.86 3.55
CA ALA A 93 -14.12 -3.16 2.15
C ALA A 93 -14.31 -4.66 1.92
N LYS A 94 -15.09 -5.03 0.91
CA LYS A 94 -15.39 -6.42 0.53
C LYS A 94 -14.89 -6.71 -0.88
N ASN A 95 -14.21 -7.84 -1.05
CA ASN A 95 -13.78 -8.36 -2.34
C ASN A 95 -13.80 -9.90 -2.31
N LYS A 96 -13.48 -10.54 -3.44
CA LYS A 96 -13.31 -12.00 -3.54
C LYS A 96 -11.85 -12.33 -3.82
N ASN A 97 -11.34 -13.36 -3.16
CA ASN A 97 -10.02 -13.90 -3.49
C ASN A 97 -10.06 -14.73 -4.80
N ARG A 98 -8.89 -15.23 -5.22
CA ARG A 98 -8.76 -16.06 -6.44
C ARG A 98 -9.59 -17.34 -6.44
N ARG A 99 -10.04 -17.82 -5.27
CA ARG A 99 -10.90 -18.99 -5.10
C ARG A 99 -12.38 -18.62 -4.99
N GLY A 100 -12.74 -17.35 -5.22
CA GLY A 100 -14.11 -16.84 -5.13
C GLY A 100 -14.64 -16.64 -3.71
N ARG A 101 -13.80 -16.83 -2.68
CA ARG A 101 -14.19 -16.64 -1.28
C ARG A 101 -14.12 -15.18 -0.90
N ASP A 102 -15.03 -14.76 -0.03
CA ASP A 102 -15.09 -13.38 0.42
C ASP A 102 -13.89 -13.03 1.31
N VAL A 103 -13.36 -11.83 1.09
CA VAL A 103 -12.31 -11.22 1.88
C VAL A 103 -12.76 -9.82 2.24
N TYR A 104 -12.61 -9.50 3.52
CA TYR A 104 -12.94 -8.19 4.06
C TYR A 104 -11.69 -7.47 4.54
N ILE A 105 -11.70 -6.15 4.45
CA ILE A 105 -10.80 -5.26 5.17
C ILE A 105 -11.67 -4.39 6.06
N VAL A 106 -11.35 -4.32 7.35
CA VAL A 106 -11.91 -3.31 8.23
C VAL A 106 -10.80 -2.38 8.66
N ALA A 107 -10.86 -1.13 8.19
CA ALA A 107 -9.87 -0.11 8.52
C ALA A 107 -10.46 0.94 9.45
N PHE A 108 -9.90 1.03 10.66
CA PHE A 108 -10.31 2.02 11.66
C PHE A 108 -9.53 3.30 11.48
N ARG A 109 -10.25 4.43 11.44
CA ARG A 109 -9.65 5.75 11.36
C ARG A 109 -8.98 6.10 12.70
N GLY A 110 -7.77 6.64 12.63
CA GLY A 110 -7.14 7.25 13.80
C GLY A 110 -7.74 8.62 14.15
N SER A 111 -7.29 9.24 15.24
CA SER A 111 -7.74 10.58 15.61
C SER A 111 -7.27 11.62 14.59
N ALA A 112 -8.13 12.61 14.30
CA ALA A 112 -7.80 13.71 13.38
C ALA A 112 -6.66 14.62 13.89
N SER A 113 -6.41 14.65 15.20
CA SER A 113 -5.24 15.33 15.78
C SER A 113 -4.70 14.61 17.04
N LYS A 114 -3.41 14.84 17.33
CA LYS A 114 -2.73 14.32 18.54
C LYS A 114 -3.26 14.92 19.85
N SER A 115 -3.99 16.03 19.82
CA SER A 115 -4.67 16.61 20.99
C SER A 115 -6.07 16.04 21.18
N ASP A 116 -6.74 15.63 20.10
CA ASP A 116 -8.12 15.12 20.18
C ASP A 116 -8.18 13.76 20.86
N TRP A 117 -7.16 12.90 20.72
CA TRP A 117 -7.22 11.56 21.34
C TRP A 117 -7.08 11.60 22.86
N THR A 118 -6.24 12.48 23.44
CA THR A 118 -6.10 12.60 24.90
C THR A 118 -7.33 13.22 25.56
N VAL A 119 -8.03 14.10 24.84
CA VAL A 119 -9.26 14.74 25.32
C VAL A 119 -10.47 13.81 25.16
N ASN A 120 -10.52 13.01 24.09
CA ASN A 120 -11.69 12.18 23.77
C ASN A 120 -11.61 10.75 24.33
N LEU A 121 -10.44 10.24 24.73
CA LEU A 121 -10.29 8.89 25.25
C LEU A 121 -9.86 8.88 26.72
N ASN A 122 -10.58 8.09 27.53
CA ASN A 122 -10.17 7.85 28.91
C ASN A 122 -8.91 6.96 28.93
N THR A 123 -7.84 7.49 29.54
CA THR A 123 -6.51 6.88 29.66
C THR A 123 -6.39 5.86 30.80
N ASP A 124 -7.45 5.70 31.60
CA ASP A 124 -7.56 4.67 32.62
C ASP A 124 -7.42 3.26 32.03
N LYS A 125 -7.08 2.32 32.90
CA LYS A 125 -7.03 0.88 32.58
C LYS A 125 -8.27 0.20 33.14
N VAL A 126 -8.82 -0.74 32.39
CA VAL A 126 -9.90 -1.64 32.84
C VAL A 126 -9.46 -3.09 32.73
N PRO A 127 -9.96 -3.99 33.60
CA PRO A 127 -9.67 -5.42 33.49
C PRO A 127 -10.13 -5.98 32.16
N TYR A 128 -9.40 -6.96 31.64
CA TYR A 128 -9.72 -7.63 30.40
C TYR A 128 -9.90 -9.14 30.60
N GLY A 129 -11.05 -9.64 30.15
CA GLY A 129 -11.44 -11.05 30.19
C GLY A 129 -12.85 -11.24 29.64
N GLY A 130 -13.22 -12.48 29.33
CA GLY A 130 -14.51 -12.84 28.75
C GLY A 130 -14.40 -13.54 27.39
N ARG A 131 -15.54 -14.05 26.91
CA ARG A 131 -15.71 -14.75 25.62
C ARG A 131 -16.94 -14.28 24.84
N SER A 132 -17.64 -13.27 25.33
CA SER A 132 -18.77 -12.60 24.67
C SER A 132 -18.73 -11.11 24.96
N LEU A 133 -19.49 -10.32 24.19
CA LEU A 133 -19.58 -8.87 24.40
C LEU A 133 -20.06 -8.53 25.83
N GLU A 134 -21.05 -9.26 26.32
CA GLU A 134 -21.60 -9.12 27.67
C GLU A 134 -20.53 -9.40 28.72
N GLU A 135 -19.77 -10.50 28.57
CA GLU A 135 -18.70 -10.85 29.49
C GLU A 135 -17.56 -9.82 29.46
N PHE A 136 -17.18 -9.29 28.27
CA PHE A 136 -16.17 -8.24 28.17
C PHE A 136 -16.58 -6.97 28.91
N ILE A 137 -17.86 -6.58 28.81
CA ILE A 137 -18.41 -5.40 29.49
C ILE A 137 -18.45 -5.63 31.01
N GLU A 138 -18.92 -6.80 31.44
CA GLU A 138 -18.98 -7.18 32.85
C GLU A 138 -17.57 -7.21 33.48
N TYR A 139 -16.62 -7.86 32.81
CA TYR A 139 -15.25 -7.98 33.29
C TYR A 139 -14.57 -6.61 33.44
N ALA A 140 -14.76 -5.71 32.47
CA ALA A 140 -14.24 -4.34 32.53
C ALA A 140 -14.84 -3.49 33.67
N GLY A 141 -16.00 -3.88 34.22
CA GLY A 141 -16.63 -3.24 35.38
C GLY A 141 -16.01 -3.61 36.73
N HIS A 142 -15.15 -4.62 36.78
CA HIS A 142 -14.48 -5.02 38.02
C HIS A 142 -13.43 -3.97 38.42
N SER A 143 -13.38 -3.64 39.71
CA SER A 143 -12.32 -2.77 40.25
C SER A 143 -11.10 -3.61 40.59
N GLU A 144 -10.16 -3.73 39.64
CA GLU A 144 -8.86 -4.35 39.89
C GLU A 144 -7.69 -3.39 39.80
N LYS A 145 -6.80 -3.45 40.80
CA LYS A 145 -5.58 -2.64 40.88
C LYS A 145 -4.30 -3.46 40.82
N ASP A 146 -4.42 -4.79 40.78
CA ASP A 146 -3.26 -5.67 40.67
C ASP A 146 -2.65 -5.60 39.26
N LYS A 147 -1.32 -5.43 39.20
CA LYS A 147 -0.55 -5.39 37.95
C LYS A 147 -0.46 -6.76 37.28
N THR A 148 -0.76 -7.84 37.99
CA THR A 148 -0.80 -9.22 37.45
C THR A 148 -2.09 -9.50 36.67
N VAL A 149 -3.14 -8.70 36.86
CA VAL A 149 -4.38 -8.81 36.11
C VAL A 149 -4.17 -8.24 34.70
N PRO A 150 -4.59 -8.94 33.63
CA PRO A 150 -4.63 -8.37 32.29
C PRO A 150 -5.53 -7.14 32.26
N MET A 151 -4.96 -6.00 31.87
CA MET A 151 -5.70 -4.73 31.78
C MET A 151 -5.49 -4.10 30.41
N VAL A 152 -6.53 -3.49 29.86
CA VAL A 152 -6.52 -2.76 28.59
C VAL A 152 -6.90 -1.30 28.78
N HIS A 153 -6.55 -0.45 27.81
CA HIS A 153 -6.88 0.96 27.82
C HIS A 153 -8.40 1.16 27.70
N LYS A 154 -9.01 1.88 28.65
CA LYS A 154 -10.47 2.05 28.73
C LYS A 154 -11.05 2.67 27.47
N GLY A 155 -10.43 3.72 26.93
CA GLY A 155 -10.88 4.32 25.67
C GLY A 155 -10.92 3.35 24.48
N PHE A 156 -9.95 2.43 24.36
CA PHE A 156 -9.95 1.43 23.29
C PHE A 156 -11.03 0.36 23.55
N ASN A 157 -11.21 -0.03 24.81
CA ASN A 157 -12.27 -0.95 25.24
C ASN A 157 -13.67 -0.42 24.88
N ASP A 158 -13.94 0.84 25.22
CA ASP A 158 -15.23 1.49 24.94
C ASP A 158 -15.47 1.64 23.42
N TYR A 159 -14.41 1.90 22.65
CA TYR A 159 -14.47 1.93 21.18
C TYR A 159 -14.86 0.56 20.62
N VAL A 160 -14.15 -0.50 21.00
CA VAL A 160 -14.42 -1.85 20.50
C VAL A 160 -15.80 -2.35 20.94
N ASN A 161 -16.26 -2.02 22.16
CA ASN A 161 -17.64 -2.28 22.58
C ASN A 161 -18.65 -1.65 21.62
N THR A 162 -18.49 -0.35 21.34
CA THR A 162 -19.39 0.38 20.44
C THR A 162 -19.43 -0.26 19.07
N VAL A 163 -18.27 -0.64 18.53
CA VAL A 163 -18.15 -1.31 17.22
C VAL A 163 -18.86 -2.67 17.20
N LEU A 164 -18.70 -3.49 18.25
CA LEU A 164 -19.34 -4.81 18.33
C LEU A 164 -20.86 -4.73 18.56
N GLU A 165 -21.35 -3.66 19.19
CA GLU A 165 -22.79 -3.41 19.35
C GLU A 165 -23.46 -2.85 18.08
N THR A 166 -22.68 -2.37 17.12
CA THR A 166 -23.23 -1.63 15.98
C THR A 166 -23.84 -2.57 14.95
N MET A 167 -25.08 -2.26 14.55
CA MET A 167 -25.69 -2.78 13.33
C MET A 167 -25.27 -1.88 12.15
N VAL A 168 -24.70 -2.45 11.09
CA VAL A 168 -24.43 -1.74 9.84
C VAL A 168 -24.75 -2.62 8.64
N ASP A 169 -25.19 -1.98 7.58
CA ASP A 169 -25.26 -2.58 6.26
C ASP A 169 -23.86 -2.75 5.65
N THR A 170 -23.38 -4.00 5.56
CA THR A 170 -22.05 -4.35 5.03
C THR A 170 -21.98 -4.35 3.50
N ASN A 171 -23.13 -4.37 2.82
CA ASN A 171 -23.24 -4.68 1.40
C ASN A 171 -24.00 -3.60 0.60
N ASP A 172 -24.47 -2.55 1.26
CA ASP A 172 -25.30 -1.47 0.70
C ASP A 172 -26.61 -2.02 0.09
N ASP A 173 -27.21 -3.03 0.73
CA ASP A 173 -28.47 -3.67 0.32
C ASP A 173 -29.70 -3.19 1.11
N GLY A 174 -29.49 -2.28 2.06
CA GLY A 174 -30.50 -1.69 2.92
C GLY A 174 -30.79 -2.50 4.20
N ILE A 175 -30.00 -3.53 4.52
CA ILE A 175 -30.20 -4.38 5.70
C ILE A 175 -29.11 -4.11 6.73
N ASP A 176 -29.49 -3.50 7.85
CA ASP A 176 -28.60 -3.32 8.99
C ASP A 176 -28.44 -4.65 9.75
N GLU A 177 -27.22 -5.20 9.79
CA GLU A 177 -26.88 -6.41 10.55
C GLU A 177 -25.76 -6.12 11.56
N VAL A 178 -25.61 -6.93 12.61
CA VAL A 178 -24.45 -6.77 13.51
C VAL A 178 -23.21 -7.02 12.65
N LEU A 179 -22.48 -5.93 12.37
CA LEU A 179 -21.43 -5.86 11.36
C LEU A 179 -20.53 -7.10 11.36
N PHE A 180 -20.11 -7.47 12.55
CA PHE A 180 -19.17 -8.55 12.75
C PHE A 180 -19.85 -9.91 12.82
N ASN A 181 -21.09 -10.05 13.29
CA ASN A 181 -21.72 -11.37 13.38
C ASN A 181 -21.90 -12.01 12.00
N GLU A 182 -22.31 -11.26 10.98
CA GLU A 182 -22.47 -11.76 9.60
C GLU A 182 -21.10 -12.12 8.98
N ILE A 183 -20.15 -11.18 9.05
CA ILE A 183 -18.80 -11.35 8.52
C ILE A 183 -18.11 -12.57 9.17
N LEU A 184 -18.39 -12.83 10.45
CA LEU A 184 -17.75 -13.87 11.24
C LEU A 184 -18.45 -15.22 11.20
N ALA A 185 -19.77 -15.25 11.06
CA ALA A 185 -20.56 -16.48 10.92
C ALA A 185 -20.15 -17.30 9.69
N ASN A 186 -19.67 -16.65 8.64
CA ASN A 186 -19.13 -17.34 7.48
C ASN A 186 -17.69 -17.83 7.72
N THR A 187 -17.55 -19.11 8.07
CA THR A 187 -16.25 -19.74 8.39
C THR A 187 -15.24 -19.75 7.24
N ASP A 188 -15.67 -19.54 5.99
CA ASP A 188 -14.80 -19.45 4.82
C ASP A 188 -14.27 -18.04 4.54
N THR A 189 -14.73 -17.04 5.30
CA THR A 189 -14.34 -15.64 5.17
C THR A 189 -13.06 -15.32 5.94
N ARG A 190 -12.23 -14.44 5.36
CA ARG A 190 -11.06 -13.83 6.01
C ARG A 190 -11.25 -12.32 6.14
N VAL A 191 -10.88 -11.75 7.29
CA VAL A 191 -11.04 -10.34 7.63
C VAL A 191 -9.68 -9.76 8.02
N LEU A 192 -9.11 -8.89 7.17
CA LEU A 192 -7.94 -8.12 7.53
C LEU A 192 -8.37 -6.93 8.40
N LEU A 193 -7.92 -6.89 9.64
CA LEU A 193 -8.14 -5.74 10.52
C LEU A 193 -6.93 -4.80 10.42
N THR A 194 -7.20 -3.52 10.24
CA THR A 194 -6.13 -2.53 10.12
C THR A 194 -6.52 -1.17 10.69
N GLY A 195 -5.51 -0.33 10.92
CA GLY A 195 -5.70 1.02 11.40
C GLY A 195 -4.38 1.72 11.67
N HIS A 196 -4.47 3.05 11.70
CA HIS A 196 -3.36 3.94 12.03
C HIS A 196 -3.54 4.55 13.41
N SER A 197 -2.45 4.69 14.17
CA SER A 197 -2.45 5.35 15.48
C SER A 197 -3.56 4.75 16.38
N LEU A 198 -4.52 5.55 16.85
CA LEU A 198 -5.72 5.09 17.57
C LEU A 198 -6.43 3.93 16.86
N GLY A 199 -6.65 4.03 15.55
CA GLY A 199 -7.36 3.01 14.79
C GLY A 199 -6.62 1.66 14.81
N GLY A 200 -5.28 1.68 14.83
CA GLY A 200 -4.48 0.45 14.94
C GLY A 200 -4.61 -0.22 16.31
N ALA A 201 -4.71 0.58 17.38
CA ALA A 201 -4.99 0.05 18.72
C ALA A 201 -6.39 -0.60 18.79
N VAL A 202 -7.40 0.05 18.22
CA VAL A 202 -8.77 -0.49 18.13
C VAL A 202 -8.79 -1.79 17.32
N ALA A 203 -8.15 -1.81 16.15
CA ALA A 203 -8.04 -3.01 15.31
C ALA A 203 -7.39 -4.18 16.05
N THR A 204 -6.33 -3.90 16.83
CA THR A 204 -5.63 -4.93 17.62
C THR A 204 -6.50 -5.51 18.72
N LEU A 205 -7.18 -4.65 19.50
CA LEU A 205 -8.05 -5.11 20.58
C LEU A 205 -9.30 -5.82 20.05
N LEU A 206 -9.87 -5.35 18.94
CA LEU A 206 -10.97 -6.04 18.26
C LEU A 206 -10.55 -7.45 17.85
N ALA A 207 -9.40 -7.60 17.17
CA ALA A 207 -8.92 -8.92 16.74
C ALA A 207 -8.79 -9.90 17.91
N GLU A 208 -8.27 -9.42 19.04
CA GLU A 208 -8.10 -10.27 20.20
C GLU A 208 -9.45 -10.67 20.82
N ARG A 209 -10.43 -9.76 20.89
CA ARG A 209 -11.80 -10.13 21.29
C ARG A 209 -12.43 -11.15 20.36
N LEU A 210 -12.28 -10.98 19.05
CA LEU A 210 -12.78 -11.93 18.06
C LEU A 210 -12.16 -13.32 18.26
N VAL A 211 -10.85 -13.41 18.51
CA VAL A 211 -10.19 -14.67 18.84
C VAL A 211 -10.68 -15.24 20.16
N SER A 212 -10.87 -14.41 21.19
CA SER A 212 -11.41 -14.83 22.49
C SER A 212 -12.87 -15.31 22.41
N MET A 213 -13.63 -14.84 21.43
CA MET A 213 -14.98 -15.32 21.07
C MET A 213 -14.95 -16.62 20.23
N GLY A 214 -13.78 -17.16 19.91
CA GLY A 214 -13.61 -18.45 19.25
C GLY A 214 -13.26 -18.40 17.76
N ILE A 215 -12.94 -17.22 17.21
CA ILE A 215 -12.51 -17.11 15.81
C ILE A 215 -11.05 -17.53 15.68
N ASP A 216 -10.76 -18.31 14.63
CA ASP A 216 -9.38 -18.66 14.29
C ASP A 216 -8.58 -17.39 13.98
N LYS A 217 -7.43 -17.23 14.65
CA LYS A 217 -6.56 -16.07 14.48
C LYS A 217 -6.06 -15.88 13.04
N ASP A 218 -5.95 -16.95 12.25
CA ASP A 218 -5.51 -16.87 10.85
C ASP A 218 -6.59 -16.26 9.93
N ARG A 219 -7.85 -16.30 10.38
CA ARG A 219 -8.98 -15.63 9.71
C ARG A 219 -9.04 -14.13 9.99
N VAL A 220 -8.40 -13.65 11.06
CA VAL A 220 -8.43 -12.23 11.48
C VAL A 220 -7.02 -11.63 11.63
N PRO A 221 -6.16 -11.67 10.59
CA PRO A 221 -4.85 -11.05 10.67
C PRO A 221 -4.96 -9.55 10.90
N VAL A 222 -3.98 -8.98 11.60
CA VAL A 222 -3.94 -7.56 11.95
C VAL A 222 -2.67 -6.92 11.42
N ILE A 223 -2.81 -5.82 10.66
CA ILE A 223 -1.69 -4.98 10.24
C ILE A 223 -1.95 -3.57 10.72
N THR A 224 -1.07 -3.02 11.57
CA THR A 224 -1.26 -1.69 12.16
C THR A 224 -0.10 -0.76 11.84
N PHE A 225 -0.37 0.54 11.74
CA PHE A 225 0.63 1.56 11.46
C PHE A 225 0.73 2.56 12.63
N GLY A 226 1.91 2.71 13.22
CA GLY A 226 2.14 3.69 14.31
C GLY A 226 1.22 3.50 15.53
N ALA A 227 0.76 2.28 15.79
CA ALA A 227 -0.23 2.01 16.84
C ALA A 227 0.39 1.97 18.24
N PRO A 228 -0.25 2.59 19.26
CA PRO A 228 0.19 2.47 20.64
C PRO A 228 -0.10 1.07 21.20
N ALA A 229 0.52 0.73 22.33
CA ALA A 229 0.23 -0.50 23.05
C ALA A 229 -1.18 -0.45 23.66
N ILE A 230 -1.90 -1.57 23.64
CA ILE A 230 -3.31 -1.63 24.05
C ILE A 230 -3.53 -2.10 25.50
N GLY A 231 -2.57 -2.84 26.07
CA GLY A 231 -2.69 -3.43 27.40
C GLY A 231 -1.39 -3.45 28.19
N ASN A 232 -1.49 -3.79 29.48
CA ASN A 232 -0.35 -3.91 30.38
C ASN A 232 0.51 -5.16 30.08
N ALA A 233 1.57 -5.36 30.87
CA ALA A 233 2.47 -6.50 30.70
C ALA A 233 1.76 -7.85 30.84
N ALA A 234 0.83 -7.97 31.81
CA ALA A 234 0.04 -9.18 32.00
C ALA A 234 -0.87 -9.48 30.80
N PHE A 235 -1.50 -8.46 30.21
CA PHE A 235 -2.27 -8.62 28.97
C PHE A 235 -1.38 -9.13 27.82
N ALA A 236 -0.21 -8.48 27.61
CA ALA A 236 0.71 -8.90 26.56
C ALA A 236 1.25 -10.33 26.75
N GLU A 237 1.41 -10.78 28.00
CA GLU A 237 1.85 -12.13 28.33
C GLU A 237 0.75 -13.17 28.08
N VAL A 238 -0.50 -12.88 28.48
CA VAL A 238 -1.62 -13.83 28.35
C VAL A 238 -2.18 -13.89 26.93
N TYR A 239 -2.20 -12.76 26.21
CA TYR A 239 -2.88 -12.63 24.92
C TYR A 239 -1.95 -12.35 23.73
N GLY A 240 -0.67 -12.00 23.97
CA GLY A 240 0.21 -11.49 22.93
C GLY A 240 0.47 -12.42 21.74
N ASP A 241 0.38 -13.73 21.96
CA ASP A 241 0.61 -14.76 20.92
C ASP A 241 -0.71 -15.33 20.33
N LYS A 242 -1.86 -14.87 20.83
CA LYS A 242 -3.18 -15.37 20.41
C LYS A 242 -3.66 -14.76 19.09
N ILE A 243 -3.13 -13.62 18.67
CA ILE A 243 -3.50 -12.96 17.40
C ILE A 243 -2.30 -12.92 16.42
N ASP A 244 -2.57 -12.93 15.11
CA ASP A 244 -1.54 -12.65 14.10
C ASP A 244 -1.41 -11.15 13.88
N LEU A 245 -0.58 -10.50 14.71
CA LEU A 245 -0.36 -9.06 14.69
C LEU A 245 0.98 -8.71 14.03
N ARG A 246 0.92 -7.90 12.97
CA ARG A 246 2.05 -7.21 12.35
C ARG A 246 1.98 -5.72 12.65
N ARG A 247 2.95 -5.21 13.40
CA ARG A 247 3.07 -3.79 13.73
C ARG A 247 4.10 -3.13 12.84
N ILE A 248 3.64 -2.19 12.02
CA ILE A 248 4.49 -1.32 11.21
C ILE A 248 4.74 -0.03 11.99
N THR A 249 6.01 0.26 12.26
CA THR A 249 6.42 1.56 12.82
C THR A 249 7.48 2.16 11.93
N ASN A 250 7.82 3.42 12.16
CA ASN A 250 8.98 4.04 11.52
C ASN A 250 9.97 4.57 12.57
N ASN A 251 11.21 4.85 12.16
CA ASN A 251 12.26 5.40 13.02
C ASN A 251 12.04 6.87 13.43
N ALA A 252 11.12 7.59 12.79
CA ALA A 252 10.72 8.96 13.09
C ALA A 252 9.39 9.04 13.88
N ASP A 253 8.92 7.90 14.41
CA ASP A 253 7.77 7.77 15.27
C ASP A 253 8.31 7.62 16.71
N PRO A 254 8.86 8.69 17.32
CA PRO A 254 9.13 8.63 18.74
C PRO A 254 7.80 8.46 19.45
N VAL A 255 7.81 7.80 20.59
CA VAL A 255 6.78 8.02 21.61
C VAL A 255 7.16 9.35 22.24
N PRO A 256 6.47 10.49 21.97
CA PRO A 256 6.71 11.73 22.71
C PRO A 256 6.80 11.45 24.21
N GLY A 257 7.67 12.15 24.94
CA GLY A 257 7.71 12.03 26.40
C GLY A 257 6.33 12.23 27.05
N SER A 258 5.45 13.02 26.42
CA SER A 258 4.04 13.14 26.81
C SER A 258 3.26 11.82 26.66
N LEU A 259 3.47 11.06 25.59
CA LEU A 259 2.89 9.72 25.41
C LEU A 259 3.43 8.70 26.40
N GLN A 260 4.65 8.88 26.94
CA GLN A 260 5.21 8.00 27.96
C GLN A 260 4.43 8.08 29.29
N THR A 261 3.89 9.27 29.62
CA THR A 261 3.00 9.46 30.76
C THR A 261 1.62 8.84 30.51
N PHE A 262 1.09 8.92 29.28
CA PHE A 262 -0.22 8.35 28.92
C PHE A 262 -0.21 6.83 28.69
N PHE A 263 0.88 6.30 28.14
CA PHE A 263 1.08 4.88 27.88
C PHE A 263 2.04 4.22 28.88
N GLY A 264 2.23 4.86 30.05
CA GLY A 264 2.99 4.30 31.15
C GLY A 264 2.43 2.96 31.60
N GLY A 265 3.26 1.91 31.55
CA GLY A 265 2.89 0.56 31.98
C GLY A 265 2.02 -0.22 30.99
N TYR A 266 1.99 0.19 29.72
CA TYR A 266 1.50 -0.64 28.61
C TYR A 266 2.68 -1.33 27.91
N LYS A 267 2.46 -2.52 27.34
CA LYS A 267 3.50 -3.34 26.71
C LYS A 267 3.10 -3.71 25.27
N GLN A 268 4.00 -3.44 24.33
CA GLN A 268 3.84 -3.85 22.92
C GLN A 268 4.05 -5.37 22.76
N PHE A 269 3.36 -5.98 21.80
CA PHE A 269 3.49 -7.41 21.43
C PHE A 269 3.29 -7.60 19.91
N GLY A 270 3.38 -8.84 19.42
CA GLY A 270 3.27 -9.15 17.99
C GLY A 270 4.55 -8.87 17.18
N LYS A 271 4.52 -9.20 15.88
CA LYS A 271 5.66 -9.07 14.96
C LYS A 271 5.91 -7.60 14.65
N HIS A 272 7.10 -7.09 14.99
CA HIS A 272 7.48 -5.72 14.73
C HIS A 272 8.24 -5.60 13.41
N HIS A 273 7.77 -4.74 12.51
CA HIS A 273 8.46 -4.36 11.30
C HIS A 273 8.70 -2.84 11.32
N LYS A 274 9.95 -2.42 11.11
CA LYS A 274 10.36 -1.02 11.26
C LYS A 274 10.83 -0.46 9.92
N TYR A 275 10.13 0.56 9.44
CA TYR A 275 10.58 1.37 8.30
C TYR A 275 11.71 2.31 8.73
N ASN A 276 12.79 2.30 7.93
CA ASN A 276 13.94 3.16 8.14
C ASN A 276 13.84 4.38 7.21
N LEU A 277 13.26 5.47 7.71
CA LEU A 277 13.15 6.74 7.00
C LEU A 277 14.51 7.43 6.95
N SER A 278 14.83 8.05 5.81
CA SER A 278 16.02 8.89 5.69
C SER A 278 15.90 10.13 6.59
N ARG A 279 17.02 10.65 7.10
CA ARG A 279 17.09 11.82 8.01
C ARG A 279 16.47 13.11 7.47
N LYS A 280 16.16 13.20 6.17
CA LYS A 280 15.48 14.38 5.57
C LYS A 280 13.95 14.29 5.64
N LEU A 281 13.40 13.10 5.90
CA LEU A 281 11.96 12.83 6.04
C LEU A 281 11.56 12.65 7.52
N SER A 282 12.53 12.67 8.45
CA SER A 282 12.31 12.37 9.87
C SER A 282 11.63 13.48 10.67
N ASP A 283 11.51 14.68 10.11
CA ASP A 283 10.96 15.84 10.83
C ASP A 283 9.42 15.88 10.81
N PHE A 284 8.78 14.92 10.13
CA PHE A 284 7.34 14.88 9.95
C PHE A 284 6.76 13.57 10.47
N GLN A 285 6.20 13.65 11.68
CA GLN A 285 5.87 12.50 12.51
C GLN A 285 4.40 12.06 12.34
N HIS A 286 4.19 10.76 12.13
CA HIS A 286 2.90 10.03 12.21
C HIS A 286 1.87 10.36 11.11
N ASP A 287 2.30 10.39 9.85
CA ASP A 287 1.35 10.44 8.74
C ASP A 287 1.21 9.12 7.99
N MET A 288 -0.01 8.80 7.56
CA MET A 288 -0.32 7.60 6.78
C MET A 288 0.19 7.64 5.35
N GLY A 289 0.31 8.82 4.71
CA GLY A 289 0.87 8.94 3.36
C GLY A 289 2.29 8.36 3.28
N MET A 290 3.10 8.59 4.31
CA MET A 290 4.44 8.03 4.44
C MET A 290 4.45 6.51 4.62
N TYR A 291 3.54 5.96 5.43
CA TYR A 291 3.42 4.52 5.60
C TYR A 291 3.04 3.84 4.28
N PHE A 292 2.17 4.45 3.47
CA PHE A 292 1.79 3.91 2.17
C PHE A 292 2.94 3.93 1.16
N ASP A 293 3.66 5.05 1.02
CA ASP A 293 4.83 5.14 0.15
C ASP A 293 5.87 4.04 0.43
N TYR A 294 6.23 3.85 1.70
CA TYR A 294 7.20 2.83 2.09
C TYR A 294 6.66 1.41 1.91
N SER A 295 5.38 1.19 2.16
CA SER A 295 4.74 -0.10 1.90
C SER A 295 4.79 -0.44 0.41
N MET A 296 4.51 0.53 -0.47
CA MET A 296 4.61 0.37 -1.92
C MET A 296 6.04 0.03 -2.37
N ARG A 297 7.03 0.72 -1.82
CA ARG A 297 8.45 0.45 -2.10
C ARG A 297 8.87 -0.96 -1.68
N GLU A 298 8.52 -1.39 -0.46
CA GLU A 298 8.81 -2.76 0.00
C GLU A 298 8.04 -3.81 -0.81
N TYR A 299 6.81 -3.50 -1.22
CA TYR A 299 6.03 -4.34 -2.14
C TYR A 299 6.73 -4.52 -3.48
N TYR A 300 7.23 -3.45 -4.11
CA TYR A 300 7.97 -3.55 -5.37
C TYR A 300 9.26 -4.35 -5.22
N ALA A 301 10.03 -4.13 -4.15
CA ALA A 301 11.22 -4.92 -3.88
C ALA A 301 10.89 -6.42 -3.68
N ALA A 302 9.79 -6.72 -2.97
CA ALA A 302 9.34 -8.10 -2.76
C ALA A 302 8.80 -8.73 -4.05
N LEU A 303 8.11 -7.96 -4.90
CA LEU A 303 7.62 -8.38 -6.21
C LEU A 303 8.78 -8.71 -7.14
N ASP A 304 9.81 -7.86 -7.23
CA ASP A 304 10.99 -8.11 -8.06
C ASP A 304 11.68 -9.42 -7.66
N LYS A 305 11.82 -9.66 -6.35
CA LYS A 305 12.38 -10.91 -5.85
C LYS A 305 11.49 -12.11 -6.18
N ALA A 306 10.18 -11.95 -6.12
CA ALA A 306 9.23 -13.01 -6.45
C ALA A 306 9.17 -13.32 -7.95
N GLU A 307 9.32 -12.31 -8.81
CA GLU A 307 9.45 -12.45 -10.25
C GLU A 307 10.78 -13.13 -10.61
N ALA A 308 11.90 -12.69 -10.03
CA ALA A 308 13.21 -13.31 -10.22
C ALA A 308 13.24 -14.79 -9.79
N ALA A 309 12.44 -15.15 -8.78
CA ALA A 309 12.29 -16.53 -8.30
C ALA A 309 11.27 -17.38 -9.07
N GLY A 310 10.55 -16.79 -10.04
CA GLY A 310 9.48 -17.47 -10.79
C GLY A 310 8.25 -17.82 -9.94
N VAL A 311 8.06 -17.13 -8.82
CA VAL A 311 6.90 -17.29 -7.91
C VAL A 311 5.74 -16.38 -8.35
N ARG A 312 6.08 -15.25 -8.98
CA ARG A 312 5.13 -14.31 -9.57
C ARG A 312 5.46 -14.09 -11.05
N GLU A 313 4.41 -13.90 -11.83
CA GLU A 313 4.52 -13.59 -13.25
C GLU A 313 4.73 -12.09 -13.42
N LYS A 314 5.77 -11.74 -14.19
CA LYS A 314 6.02 -10.35 -14.56
C LYS A 314 4.94 -9.86 -15.52
N LEU A 315 4.52 -8.61 -15.33
CA LEU A 315 3.67 -7.90 -16.27
C LEU A 315 4.35 -7.80 -17.66
N PRO A 316 3.70 -8.24 -18.75
CA PRO A 316 4.33 -8.18 -20.05
C PRO A 316 4.48 -6.72 -20.49
N MET A 317 5.63 -6.39 -21.08
CA MET A 317 5.90 -5.05 -21.61
C MET A 317 5.06 -4.74 -22.86
N GLN A 318 4.41 -5.74 -23.44
CA GLN A 318 3.50 -5.59 -24.57
C GLN A 318 2.29 -6.51 -24.40
N LYS A 319 1.15 -6.05 -24.89
CA LYS A 319 -0.08 -6.84 -25.03
C LYS A 319 -0.66 -6.54 -26.40
N LEU A 320 -0.58 -7.50 -27.30
CA LEU A 320 -0.89 -7.29 -28.72
C LEU A 320 -2.18 -7.98 -29.14
N GLU A 321 -2.72 -8.86 -28.29
CA GLU A 321 -3.94 -9.61 -28.56
C GLU A 321 -5.19 -8.73 -28.52
N GLY A 322 -6.12 -8.98 -29.45
CA GLY A 322 -7.39 -8.25 -29.56
C GLY A 322 -7.47 -7.34 -30.78
N THR A 323 -8.57 -6.62 -30.91
CA THR A 323 -8.89 -5.77 -32.08
C THR A 323 -8.89 -4.28 -31.77
N GLU A 324 -8.77 -3.90 -30.49
CA GLU A 324 -8.72 -2.49 -30.08
C GLU A 324 -7.49 -1.78 -30.64
N PRO A 325 -7.45 -0.44 -30.68
CA PRO A 325 -6.26 0.27 -31.12
C PRO A 325 -5.03 -0.03 -30.25
N LEU A 326 -3.87 -0.11 -30.89
CA LEU A 326 -2.58 -0.32 -30.22
C LEU A 326 -2.00 1.02 -29.77
N VAL A 327 -1.63 1.11 -28.49
CA VAL A 327 -1.01 2.32 -27.92
C VAL A 327 0.46 2.08 -27.61
N ALA A 328 1.35 2.87 -28.22
CA ALA A 328 2.76 2.92 -27.86
C ALA A 328 2.95 3.93 -26.71
N VAL A 329 3.52 3.47 -25.59
CA VAL A 329 3.59 4.22 -24.33
C VAL A 329 5.04 4.54 -23.97
N TRP A 330 5.31 5.81 -23.71
CA TRP A 330 6.56 6.30 -23.14
C TRP A 330 6.29 6.89 -21.77
N ILE A 331 7.15 6.56 -20.81
CA ILE A 331 7.12 7.09 -19.45
C ILE A 331 8.48 7.74 -19.19
N GLY A 332 8.45 8.96 -18.68
CA GLY A 332 9.65 9.74 -18.43
C GLY A 332 9.56 10.59 -17.17
N SER A 333 10.64 11.29 -16.90
CA SER A 333 10.74 12.27 -15.82
C SER A 333 11.43 13.53 -16.30
N SER A 334 11.07 14.67 -15.70
CA SER A 334 11.82 15.90 -15.89
C SER A 334 13.22 15.79 -15.27
N LEU A 335 14.15 16.63 -15.74
CA LEU A 335 15.52 16.70 -15.21
C LEU A 335 15.55 16.97 -13.69
N GLU A 336 14.57 17.71 -13.17
CA GLU A 336 14.49 18.13 -11.77
C GLU A 336 14.22 16.96 -10.80
N VAL A 337 13.51 15.93 -11.29
CA VAL A 337 13.11 14.78 -10.47
C VAL A 337 13.79 13.48 -10.85
N ASP A 338 14.38 13.37 -12.04
CA ASP A 338 14.96 12.13 -12.58
C ASP A 338 15.89 11.38 -11.62
N LYS A 339 16.62 12.09 -10.76
CA LYS A 339 17.57 11.51 -9.80
C LYS A 339 17.01 11.28 -8.39
N ARG A 340 15.71 11.49 -8.17
CA ARG A 340 15.07 11.34 -6.86
C ARG A 340 14.77 9.86 -6.60
N ASP A 341 15.10 9.39 -5.39
CA ASP A 341 14.96 7.98 -4.99
C ASP A 341 13.53 7.41 -5.13
N TYR A 342 12.50 8.25 -5.13
CA TYR A 342 11.10 7.85 -5.25
C TYR A 342 10.59 7.75 -6.70
N VAL A 343 11.29 8.35 -7.67
CA VAL A 343 10.80 8.43 -9.06
C VAL A 343 10.69 7.06 -9.73
N PRO A 344 11.61 6.08 -9.51
CA PRO A 344 11.45 4.74 -10.06
C PRO A 344 10.14 4.07 -9.61
N ASP A 345 9.75 4.25 -8.35
CA ASP A 345 8.51 3.69 -7.80
C ASP A 345 7.27 4.36 -8.42
N ILE A 346 7.30 5.67 -8.64
CA ILE A 346 6.23 6.42 -9.33
C ILE A 346 6.12 5.96 -10.79
N LYS A 347 7.23 5.89 -11.53
CA LYS A 347 7.24 5.43 -12.93
C LYS A 347 6.68 4.02 -13.05
N ARG A 348 7.06 3.12 -12.14
CA ARG A 348 6.53 1.75 -12.10
C ARG A 348 5.04 1.74 -11.79
N PHE A 349 4.57 2.58 -10.86
CA PHE A 349 3.15 2.73 -10.55
C PHE A 349 2.36 3.16 -11.80
N ILE A 350 2.78 4.25 -12.46
CA ILE A 350 2.15 4.74 -13.70
C ILE A 350 2.19 3.68 -14.81
N MET A 351 3.31 2.97 -14.98
CA MET A 351 3.46 1.91 -15.96
C MET A 351 2.44 0.79 -15.73
N ASN A 352 2.36 0.28 -14.49
CA ASN A 352 1.43 -0.79 -14.14
C ASN A 352 -0.02 -0.37 -14.45
N GLU A 353 -0.36 0.88 -14.17
CA GLU A 353 -1.70 1.41 -14.43
C GLU A 353 -2.03 1.45 -15.92
N TYR A 354 -1.13 1.94 -16.78
CA TYR A 354 -1.35 1.87 -18.23
C TYR A 354 -1.43 0.44 -18.75
N GLN A 355 -0.60 -0.47 -18.23
CA GLN A 355 -0.66 -1.90 -18.59
C GLN A 355 -2.01 -2.55 -18.21
N MET A 356 -2.70 -2.00 -17.21
CA MET A 356 -4.00 -2.50 -16.76
C MET A 356 -5.17 -1.83 -17.48
N MET A 357 -5.07 -0.55 -17.81
CA MET A 357 -6.15 0.21 -18.47
C MET A 357 -6.21 0.01 -19.99
N LEU A 358 -5.07 -0.25 -20.64
CA LEU A 358 -4.97 -0.36 -22.08
C LEU A 358 -5.26 -1.80 -22.55
N PRO A 359 -6.24 -2.03 -23.43
CA PRO A 359 -6.51 -3.35 -23.97
C PRO A 359 -5.34 -3.92 -24.76
N ARG A 360 -4.67 -3.07 -25.55
CA ARG A 360 -3.47 -3.37 -26.35
C ARG A 360 -2.45 -2.25 -26.18
N TYR A 361 -1.21 -2.61 -25.87
CA TYR A 361 -0.15 -1.64 -25.62
C TYR A 361 1.24 -2.19 -25.93
N VAL A 362 2.20 -1.28 -26.12
CA VAL A 362 3.64 -1.53 -26.00
C VAL A 362 4.21 -0.46 -25.09
N ILE A 363 4.78 -0.86 -23.95
CA ILE A 363 5.62 0.03 -23.12
C ILE A 363 6.97 0.11 -23.81
N VAL A 364 7.23 1.23 -24.48
CA VAL A 364 8.41 1.40 -25.34
C VAL A 364 9.65 1.72 -24.51
N ASP A 365 9.51 2.63 -23.55
CA ASP A 365 10.61 3.06 -22.67
C ASP A 365 10.02 3.73 -21.41
N THR A 366 10.71 3.54 -20.27
CA THR A 366 10.38 4.16 -18.98
C THR A 366 11.47 5.11 -18.48
N GLU A 367 12.61 5.16 -19.17
CA GLU A 367 13.75 6.03 -18.84
C GLU A 367 13.96 7.11 -19.91
N THR A 368 12.91 7.44 -20.64
CA THR A 368 12.96 8.46 -21.68
C THR A 368 13.22 9.82 -21.04
N LYS A 369 14.34 10.45 -21.45
CA LYS A 369 14.70 11.82 -21.07
C LYS A 369 13.95 12.81 -21.96
N LEU A 370 12.70 13.10 -21.57
CA LEU A 370 11.81 13.99 -22.33
C LEU A 370 12.31 15.44 -22.42
N TYR A 371 13.25 15.82 -21.56
CA TYR A 371 13.92 17.13 -21.51
C TYR A 371 15.18 17.22 -22.39
N ASP A 372 15.56 16.17 -23.12
CA ASP A 372 16.68 16.22 -24.05
C ASP A 372 16.26 16.95 -25.34
N ASP A 373 16.53 18.25 -25.41
CA ASP A 373 16.17 19.23 -26.46
C ASP A 373 16.72 18.91 -27.87
N SER A 374 17.17 17.69 -28.13
CA SER A 374 17.40 17.27 -29.51
C SER A 374 16.09 17.36 -30.30
N VAL A 375 16.05 18.23 -31.31
CA VAL A 375 14.95 18.50 -32.26
C VAL A 375 14.39 17.21 -32.92
N TYR A 376 15.03 16.06 -32.72
CA TYR A 376 14.66 14.73 -33.18
C TYR A 376 13.82 13.89 -32.20
N ALA A 377 13.48 14.40 -31.00
CA ALA A 377 12.80 13.59 -29.98
C ALA A 377 11.40 13.11 -30.42
N MET A 378 10.58 13.99 -30.99
CA MET A 378 9.20 13.65 -31.37
C MET A 378 9.12 12.81 -32.65
N GLU A 379 9.94 13.11 -33.66
CA GLU A 379 9.99 12.29 -34.89
C GLU A 379 10.45 10.86 -34.59
N LYS A 380 11.35 10.66 -33.62
CA LYS A 380 11.72 9.33 -33.14
C LYS A 380 10.54 8.58 -32.53
N PHE A 381 9.67 9.26 -31.77
CA PHE A 381 8.45 8.63 -31.24
C PHE A 381 7.50 8.25 -32.36
N TYR A 382 7.25 9.13 -33.33
CA TYR A 382 6.42 8.82 -34.50
C TYR A 382 6.97 7.67 -35.32
N GLN A 383 8.26 7.69 -35.64
CA GLN A 383 8.92 6.63 -36.38
C GLN A 383 8.80 5.30 -35.62
N LYS A 384 9.09 5.29 -34.32
CA LYS A 384 9.03 4.06 -33.54
C LYS A 384 7.61 3.51 -33.40
N ALA A 385 6.62 4.39 -33.21
CA ALA A 385 5.23 4.00 -33.17
C ALA A 385 4.74 3.40 -34.50
N ARG A 386 5.16 3.98 -35.64
CA ARG A 386 4.89 3.43 -36.98
C ARG A 386 5.50 2.04 -37.17
N GLU A 387 6.75 1.84 -36.74
CA GLU A 387 7.42 0.53 -36.79
C GLU A 387 6.69 -0.54 -35.96
N LEU A 388 6.10 -0.14 -34.83
CA LEU A 388 5.32 -1.02 -33.97
C LEU A 388 3.90 -1.27 -34.48
N GLY A 389 3.45 -0.54 -35.51
CA GLY A 389 2.08 -0.57 -35.98
C GLY A 389 1.07 -0.01 -34.96
N ALA A 390 1.51 0.94 -34.14
CA ALA A 390 0.65 1.59 -33.15
C ALA A 390 -0.28 2.61 -33.81
N ASP A 391 -1.49 2.74 -33.27
CA ASP A 391 -2.48 3.75 -33.68
C ASP A 391 -2.28 5.07 -32.94
N TYR A 392 -1.87 4.97 -31.67
CA TYR A 392 -1.68 6.10 -30.76
C TYR A 392 -0.31 6.07 -30.08
N ILE A 393 0.16 7.27 -29.75
CA ILE A 393 1.33 7.53 -28.92
C ILE A 393 0.83 8.17 -27.63
N LEU A 394 1.19 7.57 -26.50
CA LEU A 394 0.96 8.11 -25.18
C LEU A 394 2.30 8.43 -24.53
N ILE A 395 2.49 9.68 -24.13
CA ILE A 395 3.67 10.14 -23.39
C ILE A 395 3.20 10.59 -22.01
N ALA A 396 3.73 9.96 -20.97
CA ALA A 396 3.51 10.34 -19.58
C ALA A 396 4.83 10.83 -18.96
N GLU A 397 4.85 12.06 -18.47
CA GLU A 397 6.01 12.65 -17.81
C GLU A 397 5.68 12.97 -16.36
N ILE A 398 6.55 12.56 -15.44
CA ILE A 398 6.51 13.02 -14.06
C ILE A 398 7.46 14.20 -13.92
N ASP A 399 6.95 15.31 -13.42
CA ASP A 399 7.73 16.46 -13.01
C ASP A 399 7.51 16.75 -11.53
N GLY A 400 8.41 17.52 -10.93
CA GLY A 400 8.23 17.98 -9.57
C GLY A 400 9.00 19.27 -9.32
N ARG A 401 8.27 20.28 -8.86
CA ARG A 401 8.84 21.57 -8.47
C ARG A 401 8.88 21.69 -6.96
N VAL A 402 10.08 21.88 -6.42
CA VAL A 402 10.29 22.27 -5.03
C VAL A 402 9.96 23.76 -4.90
N LEU A 403 9.05 24.11 -3.98
CA LEU A 403 8.77 25.51 -3.69
C LEU A 403 9.91 26.11 -2.84
N ASN A 404 9.97 27.45 -2.77
CA ASN A 404 10.98 28.17 -1.98
C ASN A 404 11.04 27.72 -0.50
N ASP A 405 9.95 27.13 0.01
CA ASP A 405 9.89 26.41 1.27
C ASP A 405 10.27 24.94 1.05
N ARG A 406 11.47 24.54 1.48
CA ARG A 406 12.14 23.26 1.13
C ARG A 406 11.39 21.99 1.60
N GLU A 407 10.29 22.16 2.31
CA GLU A 407 9.49 21.09 2.92
C GLU A 407 8.26 20.72 2.10
N LYS A 408 8.01 21.42 0.99
CA LYS A 408 6.81 21.25 0.17
C LYS A 408 7.14 21.29 -1.32
N TRP A 409 6.66 20.30 -2.07
CA TRP A 409 6.85 20.24 -3.51
C TRP A 409 5.58 19.74 -4.19
N TYR A 410 5.45 19.97 -5.48
CA TYR A 410 4.40 19.37 -6.29
C TYR A 410 4.94 18.12 -6.97
N ILE A 411 4.07 17.11 -7.11
CA ILE A 411 4.19 16.14 -8.20
C ILE A 411 3.23 16.61 -9.28
N ASN A 412 3.78 16.76 -10.48
CA ASN A 412 3.03 17.04 -11.69
C ASN A 412 3.10 15.81 -12.59
N MET A 413 1.97 15.46 -13.19
CA MET A 413 1.90 14.46 -14.24
C MET A 413 1.43 15.14 -15.52
N ASN A 414 2.30 15.17 -16.53
CA ASN A 414 1.95 15.60 -17.87
C ASN A 414 1.57 14.36 -18.69
N GLN A 415 0.43 14.38 -19.38
CA GLN A 415 0.02 13.32 -20.29
C GLN A 415 -0.31 13.93 -21.65
N SER A 416 0.35 13.42 -22.69
CA SER A 416 0.14 13.82 -24.07
C SER A 416 -0.22 12.61 -24.92
N VAL A 417 -1.25 12.75 -25.74
CA VAL A 417 -1.73 11.70 -26.64
C VAL A 417 -1.72 12.22 -28.07
N PHE A 418 -1.10 11.46 -28.97
CA PHE A 418 -1.06 11.74 -30.41
C PHE A 418 -1.57 10.53 -31.17
N THR A 419 -2.11 10.75 -32.36
CA THR A 419 -2.19 9.69 -33.37
C THR A 419 -0.81 9.49 -34.01
N VAL A 420 -0.59 8.31 -34.60
CA VAL A 420 0.69 7.93 -35.19
C VAL A 420 1.15 8.80 -36.38
N ASP A 421 0.21 9.54 -36.99
CA ASP A 421 0.44 10.52 -38.05
C ASP A 421 0.82 11.92 -37.51
N GLY A 422 0.87 12.11 -36.19
CA GLY A 422 1.35 13.32 -35.53
C GLY A 422 0.28 14.30 -35.08
N ARG A 423 -1.02 14.01 -35.26
CA ARG A 423 -2.09 14.87 -34.74
C ARG A 423 -2.21 14.73 -33.22
N LEU A 424 -2.18 15.87 -32.52
CA LEU A 424 -2.43 15.95 -31.08
C LEU A 424 -3.91 15.67 -30.78
N ILE A 425 -4.17 14.73 -29.87
CA ILE A 425 -5.51 14.39 -29.39
C ILE A 425 -5.80 15.15 -28.09
N THR A 426 -4.92 15.03 -27.10
CA THR A 426 -5.04 15.73 -25.83
C THR A 426 -3.67 15.96 -25.21
N MET A 427 -3.54 17.03 -24.45
CA MET A 427 -2.40 17.32 -23.60
C MET A 427 -2.93 17.90 -22.29
N ASN A 428 -2.65 17.22 -21.19
CA ASN A 428 -3.08 17.62 -19.85
C ASN A 428 -1.89 17.61 -18.88
N SER A 429 -2.00 18.44 -17.84
CA SER A 429 -1.04 18.50 -16.74
C SER A 429 -1.83 18.62 -15.45
N PHE A 430 -1.67 17.63 -14.57
CA PHE A 430 -2.30 17.60 -13.26
C PHE A 430 -1.23 17.70 -12.18
N ALA A 431 -1.47 18.54 -11.18
CA ALA A 431 -0.54 18.83 -10.12
C ALA A 431 -1.17 18.51 -8.77
N ARG A 432 -0.44 17.81 -7.91
CA ARG A 432 -0.84 17.60 -6.52
C ARG A 432 0.29 17.97 -5.58
N PHE A 433 -0.10 18.62 -4.51
CA PHE A 433 0.81 18.99 -3.45
C PHE A 433 1.31 17.73 -2.74
N VAL A 434 2.62 17.55 -2.72
CA VAL A 434 3.28 16.61 -1.83
C VAL A 434 3.61 17.38 -0.57
N SER A 435 3.12 16.84 0.53
CA SER A 435 3.52 17.29 1.84
C SER A 435 3.98 16.07 2.62
N PRO A 436 4.61 16.27 3.76
CA PRO A 436 4.89 15.14 4.63
C PRO A 436 3.64 14.39 5.14
N VAL A 437 2.46 15.00 4.95
CA VAL A 437 1.12 14.43 5.17
C VAL A 437 0.56 13.73 3.91
N SER A 438 1.07 14.07 2.73
CA SER A 438 0.66 13.50 1.44
C SER A 438 1.89 12.90 0.76
N GLY A 439 2.07 11.58 0.86
CA GLY A 439 3.20 10.87 0.26
C GLY A 439 3.33 11.08 -1.26
N ASN A 440 4.47 10.72 -1.83
CA ASN A 440 4.73 10.82 -3.27
C ASN A 440 3.81 9.92 -4.09
N ILE A 441 3.63 8.65 -3.68
CA ILE A 441 2.77 7.70 -4.40
C ILE A 441 1.31 8.11 -4.19
N GLN A 442 0.96 8.59 -3.00
CA GLN A 442 -0.36 9.14 -2.75
C GLN A 442 -0.68 10.33 -3.67
N ALA A 443 0.20 11.33 -3.73
CA ALA A 443 0.01 12.48 -4.63
C ALA A 443 -0.04 12.05 -6.10
N THR A 444 0.75 11.04 -6.47
CA THR A 444 0.71 10.42 -7.81
C THR A 444 -0.66 9.79 -8.09
N THR A 445 -1.25 9.11 -7.11
CA THR A 445 -2.57 8.48 -7.24
C THR A 445 -3.63 9.51 -7.61
N PHE A 446 -3.63 10.68 -6.95
CA PHE A 446 -4.55 11.78 -7.29
C PHE A 446 -4.39 12.27 -8.74
N VAL A 447 -3.16 12.58 -9.17
CA VAL A 447 -2.95 13.12 -10.53
C VAL A 447 -3.21 12.08 -11.61
N LEU A 448 -2.95 10.80 -11.32
CA LEU A 448 -3.20 9.70 -12.23
C LEU A 448 -4.69 9.41 -12.41
N GLU A 449 -5.49 9.50 -11.34
CA GLU A 449 -6.95 9.39 -11.42
C GLU A 449 -7.54 10.48 -12.32
N GLN A 450 -7.05 11.71 -12.24
CA GLN A 450 -7.49 12.77 -13.16
C GLN A 450 -7.04 12.49 -14.60
N SER A 451 -5.80 12.02 -14.76
CA SER A 451 -5.20 11.73 -16.06
C SER A 451 -5.90 10.58 -16.79
N ARG A 452 -6.31 9.53 -16.09
CA ARG A 452 -7.03 8.39 -16.71
C ARG A 452 -8.46 8.74 -17.11
N GLU A 453 -9.16 9.57 -16.31
CA GLU A 453 -10.52 10.01 -16.64
C GLU A 453 -10.49 10.89 -17.89
N GLU A 454 -9.48 11.76 -18.01
CA GLU A 454 -9.28 12.54 -19.22
C GLU A 454 -8.92 11.63 -20.41
N LEU A 455 -8.04 10.66 -20.22
CA LEU A 455 -7.68 9.71 -21.28
C LEU A 455 -8.89 8.95 -21.82
N LYS A 456 -9.79 8.47 -20.93
CA LYS A 456 -11.00 7.71 -21.30
C LYS A 456 -11.97 8.52 -22.15
N LYS A 457 -12.06 9.84 -21.96
CA LYS A 457 -12.91 10.73 -22.79
C LYS A 457 -12.46 10.74 -24.24
N HIS A 458 -11.15 10.65 -24.49
CA HIS A 458 -10.57 10.73 -25.83
C HIS A 458 -10.32 9.35 -26.46
N LEU A 459 -9.96 8.35 -25.64
CA LEU A 459 -9.73 6.97 -26.05
C LEU A 459 -10.78 6.07 -25.40
N THR A 460 -11.94 5.92 -26.06
CA THR A 460 -13.11 5.23 -25.50
C THR A 460 -12.89 3.75 -25.21
N PHE A 461 -11.87 3.12 -25.80
CA PHE A 461 -11.47 1.73 -25.58
C PHE A 461 -10.65 1.51 -24.29
N VAL A 462 -10.19 2.57 -23.62
CA VAL A 462 -9.54 2.50 -22.30
C VAL A 462 -10.50 1.91 -21.27
N ARG A 463 -10.01 1.04 -20.38
CA ARG A 463 -10.83 0.35 -19.37
C ARG A 463 -10.43 0.79 -17.97
N LEU A 464 -11.32 1.47 -17.26
CA LEU A 464 -11.07 1.95 -15.89
C LEU A 464 -11.65 1.00 -14.83
N ASP A 465 -12.59 0.14 -15.22
CA ASP A 465 -13.48 -0.65 -14.36
C ASP A 465 -13.27 -2.17 -14.49
N GLN A 466 -12.28 -2.60 -15.27
CA GLN A 466 -12.05 -4.01 -15.60
C GLN A 466 -10.61 -4.45 -15.34
N HIS A 467 -10.11 -4.25 -14.13
CA HIS A 467 -8.90 -4.94 -13.70
C HIS A 467 -9.25 -6.40 -13.43
N ALA A 468 -9.22 -7.21 -14.49
CA ALA A 468 -9.44 -8.65 -14.44
C ALA A 468 -8.27 -9.35 -13.73
N SER A 469 -8.08 -9.08 -12.44
CA SER A 469 -7.65 -10.03 -11.42
C SER A 469 -7.39 -9.29 -10.10
N PRO A 470 -7.84 -9.85 -8.96
CA PRO A 470 -7.35 -9.54 -7.60
C PRO A 470 -5.85 -9.87 -7.38
N ARG A 471 -5.05 -9.98 -8.45
CA ARG A 471 -3.64 -10.40 -8.42
C ARG A 471 -2.71 -9.24 -8.03
N ARG A 472 -3.21 -8.00 -7.95
CA ARG A 472 -2.35 -6.82 -8.18
C ARG A 472 -2.58 -5.61 -7.29
N LEU A 473 -3.51 -5.68 -6.33
CA LEU A 473 -3.53 -4.72 -5.21
C LEU A 473 -3.34 -5.44 -3.90
#